data_AF-A0A502CUY8-F1
#
_entry.id   AF-A0A502CUY8-F1
#
_cell.length_a   1.000
_cell.length_b   1.000
_cell.length_c   1.000
_cell.angle_alpha   90.00
_cell.angle_beta   90.00
_cell.angle_gamma   90.00
#
_symmetry.space_group_name_H-M   'P 1'
#
loop_
_entity.id
_entity.type
_entity.pdbx_description
1 polymer ?
#
loop_
_entity_poly.entity_id
_entity_poly.type
_entity_poly.pdbx_seq_one_letter_code
_entity_poly.pdbx_strand_id
1 'polypeptide(L)'
;MGKGFEIEFDKNFGRNLEREVMRMAQGHIDGLAKEGTRAADRVLASHGGQPVEVVKSVLQRELKRAGLDITGSELTRFAQQISDGGRVVIESDHI
;
A
#
# COMPACT_ATOMS: atom_id res chain seq x y z
N MET A 1 -29.37 48.82 5.54
CA MET A 1 -29.96 47.46 5.49
C MET A 1 -29.02 46.56 4.72
N GLY A 2 -28.16 45.80 5.39
CA GLY A 2 -27.33 44.77 4.74
C GLY A 2 -27.79 43.42 5.25
N LYS A 3 -28.45 42.62 4.41
CA LYS A 3 -28.78 41.24 4.76
C LYS A 3 -27.51 40.41 4.61
N GLY A 4 -26.96 39.95 5.73
CA GLY A 4 -25.90 38.94 5.73
C GLY A 4 -26.44 37.66 5.10
N PHE A 5 -25.79 37.19 4.05
CA PHE A 5 -25.98 35.82 3.56
C PHE A 5 -25.27 34.89 4.55
N GLU A 6 -26.01 34.35 5.50
CA GLU A 6 -25.52 33.28 6.37
C GLU A 6 -25.66 31.97 5.59
N ILE A 7 -24.57 31.49 5.00
CA ILE A 7 -24.52 30.17 4.37
C ILE A 7 -24.46 29.16 5.52
N GLU A 8 -25.61 28.61 5.89
CA GLU A 8 -25.70 27.46 6.78
C GLU A 8 -25.10 26.24 6.04
N PHE A 9 -23.83 25.97 6.30
CA PHE A 9 -23.20 24.72 5.87
C PHE A 9 -23.90 23.57 6.60
N ASP A 10 -24.77 22.85 5.89
CA ASP A 10 -25.47 21.68 6.42
C ASP A 10 -24.43 20.65 6.91
N LYS A 11 -24.47 20.34 8.21
CA LYS A 11 -23.54 19.41 8.87
C LYS A 11 -23.58 17.99 8.26
N ASN A 12 -24.63 17.62 7.50
CA ASN A 12 -24.69 16.34 6.81
C ASN A 12 -23.85 16.32 5.53
N PHE A 13 -23.57 17.48 4.92
CA PHE A 13 -22.71 17.57 3.73
C PHE A 13 -21.26 17.16 4.07
N GLY A 14 -20.72 17.65 5.19
CA GLY A 14 -19.40 17.26 5.70
C GLY A 14 -19.31 15.76 5.98
N ARG A 15 -20.27 15.19 6.71
CA ARG A 15 -20.26 13.77 7.09
C ARG A 15 -20.40 12.81 5.90
N ASN A 16 -21.03 13.24 4.80
CA ASN A 16 -21.14 12.42 3.60
C ASN A 16 -19.85 12.47 2.76
N LEU A 17 -19.25 13.66 2.64
CA LEU A 17 -17.94 13.84 2.01
C LEU A 17 -16.83 13.08 2.75
N GLU A 18 -16.78 13.17 4.07
CA GLU A 18 -15.80 12.45 4.89
C GLU A 18 -15.88 10.93 4.66
N ARG A 19 -17.10 10.36 4.62
CA ARG A 19 -17.31 8.93 4.37
C ARG A 19 -16.97 8.50 2.94
N GLU A 20 -17.10 9.38 1.96
CA GLU A 20 -16.75 9.10 0.58
C GLU A 20 -15.24 9.17 0.37
N VAL A 21 -14.58 10.20 0.93
CA VAL A 21 -13.12 10.34 0.93
C VAL A 21 -12.46 9.16 1.65
N MET A 22 -12.95 8.76 2.82
CA MET A 22 -12.42 7.60 3.54
C MET A 22 -12.56 6.30 2.74
N ARG A 23 -13.69 6.08 2.05
CA ARG A 23 -13.88 4.90 1.21
C ARG A 23 -12.96 4.89 0.00
N MET A 24 -12.76 6.04 -0.64
CA MET A 24 -11.84 6.18 -1.76
C MET A 24 -10.39 5.92 -1.32
N ALA A 25 -9.99 6.46 -0.17
CA ALA A 25 -8.68 6.22 0.42
C ALA A 25 -8.47 4.72 0.74
N GLN A 26 -9.43 4.06 1.40
CA GLN A 26 -9.37 2.63 1.69
C GLN A 26 -9.27 1.77 0.43
N GLY A 27 -10.06 2.09 -0.61
CA GLY A 27 -9.99 1.39 -1.89
C GLY A 27 -8.65 1.56 -2.60
N HIS A 28 -8.01 2.73 -2.46
CA HIS A 28 -6.68 2.97 -2.99
C HIS A 28 -5.62 2.14 -2.24
N ILE A 29 -5.67 2.12 -0.90
CA ILE A 29 -4.73 1.35 -0.08
C ILE A 29 -4.86 -0.16 -0.34
N ASP A 30 -6.08 -0.69 -0.43
CA ASP A 30 -6.32 -2.09 -0.79
C ASP A 30 -5.80 -2.42 -2.21
N GLY A 31 -5.94 -1.48 -3.14
CA GLY A 31 -5.34 -1.56 -4.47
C GLY A 31 -3.82 -1.72 -4.42
N LEU A 32 -3.14 -0.83 -3.69
CA LEU A 32 -1.68 -0.88 -3.51
C LEU A 32 -1.22 -2.18 -2.83
N ALA A 33 -1.94 -2.65 -1.81
CA ALA A 33 -1.63 -3.91 -1.12
C ALA A 33 -1.67 -5.12 -2.07
N LYS A 34 -2.70 -5.17 -2.94
CA LYS A 34 -2.82 -6.20 -3.97
C LYS A 34 -1.70 -6.12 -5.01
N GLU A 35 -1.34 -4.92 -5.46
CA GLU A 35 -0.23 -4.73 -6.39
C GLU A 35 1.12 -5.10 -5.76
N GLY A 36 1.33 -4.77 -4.49
CA GLY A 36 2.49 -5.18 -3.70
C GLY A 36 2.61 -6.69 -3.55
N THR A 37 1.50 -7.36 -3.22
CA THR A 37 1.47 -8.83 -3.16
C THR A 37 1.83 -9.45 -4.51
N ARG A 38 1.29 -8.92 -5.62
CA ARG A 38 1.65 -9.38 -6.97
C ARG A 38 3.11 -9.13 -7.31
N ALA A 39 3.67 -8.00 -6.88
CA ALA A 39 5.08 -7.69 -7.04
C ALA A 39 5.96 -8.69 -6.27
N ALA A 40 5.62 -8.98 -5.01
CA ALA A 40 6.32 -9.99 -4.22
C ALA A 40 6.21 -11.40 -4.83
N ASP A 41 5.04 -11.81 -5.33
CA ASP A 41 4.84 -13.07 -6.04
C ASP A 41 5.73 -13.18 -7.29
N ARG A 42 5.91 -12.09 -8.05
CA ARG A 42 6.85 -12.07 -9.20
C ARG A 42 8.29 -12.27 -8.75
N VAL A 43 8.70 -11.66 -7.64
CA VAL A 43 10.06 -11.81 -7.10
C VAL A 43 10.26 -13.24 -6.60
N LEU A 44 9.30 -13.83 -5.91
CA LEU A 44 9.37 -15.23 -5.49
C LEU A 44 9.51 -16.18 -6.68
N ALA A 45 8.70 -16.00 -7.73
CA ALA A 45 8.75 -16.86 -8.91
C ALA A 45 10.09 -16.80 -9.66
N SER A 46 10.80 -15.66 -9.59
CA SER A 46 12.03 -15.44 -10.36
C SER A 46 13.32 -15.52 -9.54
N HIS A 47 13.26 -15.22 -8.25
CA HIS A 47 14.40 -15.10 -7.34
C HIS A 47 14.20 -15.86 -6.02
N GLY A 48 13.18 -16.69 -5.89
CA GLY A 48 13.05 -17.60 -4.74
C GLY A 48 14.29 -18.50 -4.61
N GLY A 49 14.79 -18.67 -3.38
CA GLY A 49 16.02 -19.41 -3.11
C GLY A 49 17.32 -18.66 -3.43
N GLN A 50 17.26 -17.42 -3.94
CA GLN A 50 18.43 -16.55 -4.09
C GLN A 50 18.82 -15.91 -2.75
N PRO A 51 20.07 -15.42 -2.61
CA PRO A 51 20.50 -14.70 -1.41
C PRO A 51 19.60 -13.50 -1.08
N VAL A 52 19.37 -13.28 0.22
CA VAL A 52 18.50 -12.21 0.75
C VAL A 52 18.85 -10.84 0.18
N GLU A 53 20.13 -10.49 0.03
CA GLU A 53 20.53 -9.19 -0.52
C GLU A 53 20.10 -8.99 -1.98
N VAL A 54 20.16 -10.06 -2.78
CA VAL A 54 19.71 -10.05 -4.18
C VAL A 54 18.19 -9.89 -4.22
N VAL A 55 17.48 -10.71 -3.44
CA VAL A 55 16.01 -10.64 -3.32
C VAL A 55 15.57 -9.27 -2.85
N LYS A 56 16.24 -8.70 -1.83
CA LYS A 56 15.95 -7.40 -1.24
C LYS A 56 16.05 -6.27 -2.26
N SER A 57 17.11 -6.24 -3.05
CA SER A 57 17.30 -5.22 -4.09
C SER A 57 16.20 -5.26 -5.16
N VAL A 58 15.86 -6.47 -5.61
CA VAL A 58 14.83 -6.68 -6.64
C VAL A 58 13.44 -6.37 -6.06
N LEU A 59 13.14 -6.84 -4.86
CA LEU A 59 11.89 -6.60 -4.16
C LEU A 59 11.65 -5.11 -3.92
N GLN A 60 12.66 -4.36 -3.50
CA GLN A 60 12.56 -2.92 -3.32
C GLN A 60 12.16 -2.22 -4.62
N ARG A 61 12.79 -2.61 -5.74
CA ARG A 61 12.51 -2.03 -7.05
C ARG A 61 11.08 -2.34 -7.50
N GLU A 62 10.62 -3.58 -7.31
CA GLU A 62 9.28 -4.00 -7.72
C GLU A 62 8.17 -3.38 -6.86
N LEU A 63 8.38 -3.27 -5.54
CA LEU A 63 7.42 -2.60 -4.66
C LEU A 63 7.35 -1.10 -4.92
N LYS A 64 8.49 -0.45 -5.16
CA LYS A 64 8.51 0.98 -5.55
C LYS A 64 7.79 1.22 -6.88
N ARG A 65 7.90 0.29 -7.84
CA ARG A 65 7.14 0.33 -9.10
C ARG A 65 5.63 0.14 -8.88
N ALA A 66 5.25 -0.63 -7.86
CA ALA A 66 3.87 -0.79 -7.42
C ALA A 66 3.36 0.38 -6.54
N GLY A 67 4.15 1.45 -6.37
CA GLY A 67 3.75 2.62 -5.58
C GLY A 67 3.88 2.43 -4.07
N LEU A 68 4.54 1.37 -3.62
CA LEU A 68 4.75 1.07 -2.20
C LEU A 68 6.14 1.49 -1.74
N ASP A 69 6.18 2.25 -0.65
CA ASP A 69 7.41 2.58 0.07
C ASP A 69 7.35 1.88 1.44
N ILE A 70 8.05 0.76 1.56
CA ILE A 70 8.12 -0.01 2.81
C ILE A 70 9.44 0.26 3.54
N THR A 71 9.39 0.17 4.87
CA THR A 71 10.59 0.37 5.70
C THR A 71 11.67 -0.67 5.41
N GLY A 72 12.94 -0.32 5.68
CA GLY A 72 14.06 -1.23 5.46
C GLY A 72 13.98 -2.54 6.25
N SER A 73 13.37 -2.52 7.43
CA SER A 73 13.15 -3.71 8.28
C SER A 73 12.13 -4.66 7.65
N GLU A 74 10.98 -4.13 7.22
CA GLU A 74 9.94 -4.91 6.54
C GLU A 74 10.45 -5.48 5.22
N LEU A 75 11.16 -4.67 4.44
CA LEU A 75 11.79 -5.11 3.20
C LEU A 75 12.76 -6.27 3.42
N THR A 76 13.54 -6.22 4.51
CA THR A 76 14.47 -7.31 4.86
C THR A 76 13.73 -8.57 5.27
N ARG A 77 12.66 -8.44 6.07
CA ARG A 77 11.81 -9.56 6.48
C ARG A 77 11.16 -10.25 5.28
N PHE A 78 10.58 -9.48 4.36
CA PHE A 78 9.98 -10.02 3.15
C PHE A 78 11.01 -10.66 2.21
N ALA A 79 12.19 -10.04 2.07
CA ALA A 79 13.27 -10.61 1.28
C ALA A 79 13.78 -11.94 1.87
N GLN A 80 13.89 -12.04 3.19
CA GLN A 80 14.22 -13.30 3.87
C GLN A 80 13.16 -14.36 3.57
N GLN A 81 11.88 -14.03 3.76
CA GLN A 81 10.78 -14.96 3.51
C GLN A 81 10.76 -15.46 2.06
N ILE A 82 10.99 -14.58 1.07
CA ILE A 82 11.08 -14.97 -0.34
C ILE A 82 12.34 -15.80 -0.62
N SER A 83 13.47 -15.44 0.00
CA SER A 83 14.72 -16.22 -0.08
C SER A 83 14.51 -17.64 0.43
N ASP A 84 13.73 -17.83 1.48
CA ASP A 84 13.33 -19.14 2.02
C ASP A 84 12.28 -19.87 1.15
N GLY A 85 11.84 -19.28 0.03
CA GLY A 85 10.79 -19.83 -0.84
C GLY A 85 9.37 -19.58 -0.33
N GLY A 86 9.22 -18.75 0.70
CA GLY A 86 7.94 -18.35 1.27
C GLY A 86 7.26 -17.24 0.48
N ARG A 87 5.94 -17.36 0.34
CA ARG A 87 5.09 -16.33 -0.24
C ARG A 87 4.85 -15.19 0.74
N VAL A 88 5.02 -13.95 0.29
CA VAL A 88 4.73 -12.73 1.06
C VAL A 88 3.39 -12.16 0.60
N VAL A 89 2.54 -11.80 1.56
CA VAL A 89 1.29 -11.07 1.32
C VAL A 89 1.44 -9.70 1.96
N ILE A 90 1.23 -8.64 1.18
CA ILE A 90 1.21 -7.27 1.69
C ILE A 90 -0.24 -6.94 2.01
N GLU A 91 -0.51 -6.64 3.28
CA GLU A 91 -1.83 -6.24 3.75
C GLU A 91 -1.91 -4.72 3.84
N SER A 92 -3.12 -4.17 3.78
CA SER A 92 -3.38 -2.73 3.86
C SER A 92 -2.90 -2.08 5.17
N ASP A 93 -2.66 -2.87 6.22
CA ASP A 93 -2.11 -2.41 7.50
C ASP A 93 -0.61 -2.07 7.43
N HIS A 94 0.09 -2.56 6.40
CA HIS A 94 1.52 -2.33 6.18
C HIS A 94 1.82 -1.11 5.27
N ILE A 95 0.79 -0.33 4.89
CA ILE A 95 0.87 0.80 3.94
C ILE A 95 0.56 2.12 4.65
#